data_AF-A0A6A5HWJ6-F1
#
_entry.id   AF-A0A6A5HWJ6-F1
#
_cell.length_a   1.000
_cell.length_b   1.000
_cell.length_c   1.000
_cell.angle_alpha   90.00
_cell.angle_beta   90.00
_cell.angle_gamma   90.00
#
_symmetry.space_group_name_H-M   'P 1'
#
loop_
_entity.id
_entity.type
_entity.pdbx_description
1 polymer ?
#
loop_
_entity_poly.entity_id
_entity_poly.type
_entity_poly.pdbx_seq_one_letter_code
_entity_poly.pdbx_strand_id
1 'polypeptide(L)'
;MAISLIVWLNTHIPDWNTRTDRLINMRLETLDPLAVRFTHRGGRVHRTVRVHSIRPTNCYFYNAHRREWLTVFDYFYARYGLSLVDRNTLISFVGREELGLFPLESLAIEE
;
A
#
# COMPACT_ATOMS: atom_id res chain seq x y z
N MET A 1 -9.48 -16.86 -3.34
CA MET A 1 -9.56 -16.44 -1.91
C MET A 1 -8.82 -15.10 -1.78
N ALA A 2 -9.05 -14.28 -0.75
CA ALA A 2 -8.29 -13.03 -0.59
C ALA A 2 -7.51 -13.01 0.73
N ILE A 3 -6.20 -12.77 0.66
CA ILE A 3 -5.31 -12.68 1.83
C ILE A 3 -4.77 -11.26 1.99
N SER A 4 -4.51 -10.80 3.21
CA SER A 4 -3.98 -9.44 3.41
C SER A 4 -2.59 -9.31 2.78
N LEU A 5 -2.26 -8.12 2.25
CA LEU A 5 -0.94 -7.90 1.64
C LEU A 5 0.20 -8.13 2.64
N ILE A 6 -0.01 -7.82 3.93
CA ILE A 6 0.97 -8.08 4.99
C ILE A 6 1.27 -9.58 5.11
N VAL A 7 0.23 -10.41 5.13
CA VAL A 7 0.39 -11.88 5.19
C VAL A 7 1.09 -12.37 3.94
N TRP A 8 0.69 -11.89 2.76
CA TRP A 8 1.33 -12.26 1.50
C TRP A 8 2.82 -11.92 1.50
N LEU A 9 3.21 -10.70 1.93
CA LEU A 9 4.60 -10.26 2.02
C LEU A 9 5.39 -11.12 3.02
N ASN A 10 4.85 -11.40 4.19
CA ASN A 10 5.52 -12.25 5.19
C ASN A 10 5.79 -13.67 4.66
N THR A 11 4.89 -14.21 3.83
CA THR A 11 5.03 -15.55 3.25
C THR A 11 6.02 -15.59 2.08
N HIS A 12 6.00 -14.58 1.19
CA HIS A 12 6.76 -14.61 -0.08
C HIS A 12 8.08 -13.86 -0.01
N ILE A 13 8.22 -12.93 0.93
CA ILE A 13 9.41 -12.10 1.14
C ILE A 13 9.73 -12.07 2.64
N PRO A 14 10.36 -13.12 3.19
CA PRO A 14 10.73 -13.19 4.60
C PRO A 14 11.55 -11.96 5.03
N ASP A 15 11.25 -11.47 6.24
CA ASP A 15 11.90 -10.31 6.86
C ASP A 15 11.88 -9.02 6.03
N TRP A 16 10.94 -8.86 5.08
CA TRP A 16 10.86 -7.70 4.19
C TRP A 16 10.90 -6.37 4.96
N ASN A 17 10.26 -6.31 6.14
CA ASN A 17 10.20 -5.13 7.00
C ASN A 17 11.53 -4.74 7.67
N THR A 18 12.57 -5.56 7.55
CA THR A 18 13.93 -5.26 8.06
C THR A 18 14.90 -4.87 6.94
N ARG A 19 14.45 -4.93 5.67
CA ARG A 19 15.26 -4.67 4.48
C ARG A 19 15.04 -3.26 3.96
N THR A 20 15.94 -2.79 3.11
CA THR A 20 15.78 -1.51 2.42
C THR A 20 14.71 -1.61 1.33
N ASP A 21 14.01 -0.51 1.05
CA ASP A 21 13.03 -0.42 -0.05
C ASP A 21 13.59 -0.96 -1.36
N ARG A 22 14.84 -0.62 -1.67
CA ARG A 22 15.53 -1.09 -2.88
C ARG A 22 15.57 -2.61 -2.95
N LEU A 23 15.98 -3.29 -1.88
CA LEU A 23 16.08 -4.75 -1.87
C LEU A 23 14.70 -5.40 -2.01
N ILE A 24 13.69 -4.87 -1.30
CA ILE A 24 12.31 -5.38 -1.35
C ILE A 24 11.74 -5.21 -2.75
N ASN A 25 11.92 -4.03 -3.35
CA ASN A 25 11.43 -3.73 -4.69
C ASN A 25 12.13 -4.56 -5.77
N MET A 26 13.45 -4.76 -5.68
CA MET A 26 14.15 -5.70 -6.58
C MET A 26 13.57 -7.12 -6.46
N ARG A 27 13.25 -7.58 -5.25
CA ARG A 27 12.61 -8.90 -5.07
C ARG A 27 11.21 -8.93 -5.68
N LEU A 28 10.39 -7.91 -5.44
CA LEU A 28 9.04 -7.79 -6.00
C LEU A 28 9.04 -7.76 -7.53
N GLU A 29 10.07 -7.17 -8.15
CA GLU A 29 10.26 -7.15 -9.61
C GLU A 29 10.58 -8.55 -10.19
N THR A 30 11.10 -9.48 -9.38
CA THR A 30 11.31 -10.88 -9.81
C THR A 30 10.06 -11.74 -9.73
N LEU A 31 8.98 -11.23 -9.14
CA LEU A 31 7.72 -11.94 -8.95
C LEU A 31 6.70 -11.51 -10.01
N ASP A 32 5.74 -12.39 -10.30
CA ASP A 32 4.65 -12.07 -11.21
C ASP A 32 3.79 -10.91 -10.66
N PRO A 33 3.17 -10.10 -11.54
CA PRO A 33 2.23 -9.07 -11.12
C PRO A 33 1.11 -9.64 -10.24
N LEU A 34 0.76 -8.91 -9.18
CA LEU A 34 -0.21 -9.37 -8.19
C LEU A 34 -1.61 -8.87 -8.53
N ALA A 35 -2.62 -9.73 -8.37
CA ALA A 35 -4.02 -9.32 -8.37
C ALA A 35 -4.36 -8.67 -7.02
N VAL A 36 -4.16 -7.35 -6.93
CA VAL A 36 -4.39 -6.58 -5.71
C VAL A 36 -5.82 -6.06 -5.67
N ARG A 37 -6.54 -6.40 -4.61
CA ARG A 37 -7.86 -5.87 -4.27
C ARG A 37 -7.74 -4.77 -3.22
N PHE A 38 -8.46 -3.67 -3.42
CA PHE A 38 -8.61 -2.66 -2.37
C PHE A 38 -9.62 -3.16 -1.33
N THR A 39 -9.26 -3.11 -0.04
CA THR A 39 -10.14 -3.56 1.05
C THR A 39 -11.04 -2.44 1.56
N HIS A 40 -10.53 -1.21 1.52
CA HIS A 40 -11.20 0.01 1.97
C HIS A 40 -12.23 0.57 0.97
N ARG A 41 -12.10 0.18 -0.30
CA ARG A 41 -13.00 0.55 -1.40
C ARG A 41 -13.12 -0.63 -2.34
N GLY A 42 -14.21 -0.73 -3.10
CA GLY A 42 -14.31 -1.71 -4.18
C GLY A 42 -13.24 -1.46 -5.26
N GLY A 43 -12.96 -2.50 -6.05
CA GLY A 43 -12.03 -2.44 -7.18
C GLY A 43 -10.75 -3.26 -6.99
N ARG A 44 -10.07 -3.51 -8.11
CA ARG A 44 -8.87 -4.34 -8.18
C ARG A 44 -7.91 -3.85 -9.24
N VAL A 45 -6.65 -4.21 -9.10
CA VAL A 45 -5.57 -3.92 -10.05
C VAL A 45 -4.65 -5.13 -10.15
N HIS A 46 -4.19 -5.46 -11.35
CA HIS A 46 -3.24 -6.56 -11.57
C HIS A 46 -1.87 -5.99 -11.95
N ARG A 47 -0.99 -5.78 -10.96
CA ARG A 47 0.29 -5.06 -11.13
C ARG A 47 1.33 -5.49 -10.10
N THR A 48 2.60 -5.26 -10.43
CA THR A 48 3.69 -5.30 -9.45
C THR A 48 3.50 -4.17 -8.44
N VAL A 49 3.61 -4.50 -7.15
CA VAL A 49 3.58 -3.52 -6.06
C VAL A 49 4.98 -2.95 -5.83
N ARG A 50 5.05 -1.70 -5.38
CA ARG A 50 6.30 -1.03 -4.99
C ARG A 50 6.16 -0.50 -3.58
N VAL A 51 7.15 -0.82 -2.74
CA VAL A 51 7.26 -0.41 -1.34
C VAL A 51 8.00 0.91 -1.22
N HIS A 52 7.52 1.77 -0.33
CA HIS A 52 8.11 3.05 0.03
C HIS A 52 8.19 3.18 1.56
N SER A 53 9.37 3.48 2.08
CA SER A 53 9.65 3.74 3.50
C SER A 53 9.17 5.12 3.91
N ILE A 54 7.84 5.27 3.98
CA ILE A 54 7.17 6.51 4.37
C ILE A 54 6.10 6.17 5.39
N ARG A 55 6.06 6.88 6.52
CA ARG A 55 4.98 6.79 7.49
C ARG A 55 3.70 7.42 6.92
N PRO A 56 2.52 6.78 7.01
CA PRO A 56 1.25 7.38 6.64
C PRO A 56 1.02 8.77 7.24
N THR A 57 1.46 9.01 8.48
CA THR A 57 1.37 10.33 9.16
C THR A 57 2.29 11.40 8.57
N ASN A 58 3.33 11.01 7.84
CA ASN A 58 4.28 11.91 7.18
C ASN A 58 4.04 12.03 5.67
N CYS A 59 3.05 11.33 5.11
CA CYS A 59 2.74 11.36 3.69
C CYS A 59 1.56 12.30 3.43
N TYR A 60 1.86 13.53 3.03
CA TYR A 60 0.86 14.57 2.76
C TYR A 60 0.41 14.56 1.29
N PHE A 61 -0.88 14.81 1.08
CA PHE A 61 -1.43 15.09 -0.24
C PHE A 61 -2.58 16.11 -0.15
N TYR A 62 -2.79 16.86 -1.22
CA TYR A 62 -3.89 17.82 -1.28
C TYR A 62 -5.19 17.11 -1.65
N ASN A 63 -6.16 17.12 -0.74
CA ASN A 63 -7.48 16.59 -0.99
C ASN A 63 -8.37 17.68 -1.61
N ALA A 64 -8.50 17.66 -2.94
CA ALA A 64 -9.28 18.65 -3.67
C ALA A 64 -10.77 18.72 -3.26
N HIS A 65 -11.36 17.60 -2.83
CA HIS A 65 -12.76 17.58 -2.39
C HIS A 65 -12.95 18.33 -1.07
N ARG A 66 -11.99 18.24 -0.16
CA ARG A 66 -12.00 18.91 1.15
C ARG A 66 -11.27 20.25 1.16
N ARG A 67 -10.54 20.57 0.09
CA ARG A 67 -9.70 21.76 -0.08
C ARG A 67 -8.67 21.93 1.04
N GLU A 68 -8.09 20.83 1.50
CA GLU A 68 -7.12 20.82 2.59
C GLU A 68 -6.00 19.79 2.33
N TRP A 69 -4.85 20.01 2.96
CA TRP A 69 -3.77 19.04 2.99
C TRP A 69 -4.05 18.02 4.09
N LEU A 70 -4.02 16.73 3.73
CA LEU A 70 -4.21 15.63 4.67
C LEU A 70 -3.03 14.68 4.59
N THR A 71 -2.78 14.00 5.70
CA THR A 71 -1.91 12.83 5.70
C THR A 71 -2.67 11.63 5.14
N VAL A 72 -1.95 10.63 4.61
CA VAL A 72 -2.55 9.33 4.27
C VAL A 72 -3.23 8.73 5.50
N PHE A 73 -2.64 8.92 6.69
CA PHE A 73 -3.23 8.45 7.94
C PHE A 73 -4.62 9.04 8.20
N ASP A 74 -4.72 10.36 8.23
CA ASP A 74 -5.98 11.07 8.53
C ASP A 74 -7.03 10.82 7.48
N TYR A 75 -6.63 10.80 6.20
CA TYR A 75 -7.55 10.60 5.11
C TYR A 75 -8.23 9.23 5.16
N PHE A 76 -7.47 8.15 5.41
CA PHE A 76 -8.04 6.82 5.45
C PHE A 76 -8.96 6.61 6.64
N TYR A 77 -8.65 7.22 7.79
CA TYR A 77 -9.56 7.24 8.92
C TYR A 77 -10.82 8.05 8.62
N ALA A 78 -10.68 9.30 8.18
CA ALA A 78 -11.81 10.20 7.99
C ALA A 78 -12.74 9.78 6.85
N ARG A 79 -12.21 9.18 5.77
CA ARG A 79 -13.02 8.77 4.60
C ARG A 79 -13.57 7.35 4.71
N TYR A 80 -12.80 6.42 5.26
CA TYR A 80 -13.14 4.98 5.23
C TYR A 80 -13.31 4.35 6.61
N GLY A 81 -13.10 5.09 7.70
CA GLY A 81 -13.13 4.55 9.06
C GLY A 81 -12.01 3.52 9.32
N LEU A 82 -10.95 3.52 8.53
CA LEU A 82 -9.89 2.52 8.61
C LEU A 82 -8.86 2.91 9.68
N SER A 83 -8.74 2.10 10.73
CA SER A 83 -7.68 2.22 11.72
C SER A 83 -6.36 1.68 11.15
N LEU A 84 -5.43 2.58 10.88
CA LEU A 84 -4.11 2.24 10.38
C LEU A 84 -3.11 2.10 11.52
N VAL A 85 -2.11 1.23 11.34
CA VAL A 85 -0.88 1.32 12.12
C VAL A 85 0.06 2.24 11.37
N ASP A 86 0.66 3.22 12.04
CA ASP A 86 1.63 4.15 11.43
C ASP A 86 2.99 3.49 11.16
N ARG A 87 2.98 2.40 10.38
CA ARG A 87 4.17 1.68 9.92
C ARG A 87 4.88 2.55 8.89
N ASN A 88 6.21 2.55 8.89
CA ASN A 88 7.02 3.28 7.90
C ASN A 88 6.99 2.57 6.53
N THR A 89 5.80 2.34 5.98
CA THR A 89 5.59 1.57 4.76
C THR A 89 4.29 2.01 4.08
N LEU A 90 4.41 2.45 2.84
CA LEU A 90 3.31 2.68 1.91
C LEU A 90 3.58 1.92 0.59
N ILE A 91 2.50 1.64 -0.14
CA ILE A 91 2.52 0.86 -1.38
C ILE A 91 2.05 1.70 -2.55
N SER A 92 2.74 1.63 -3.67
CA SER A 92 2.26 2.07 -4.98
C SER A 92 2.22 0.91 -5.97
N PHE A 93 1.68 1.16 -7.16
CA PHE A 93 1.63 0.19 -8.25
C PHE A 93 2.52 0.65 -9.40
N VAL A 94 3.38 -0.24 -9.91
CA VAL A 94 4.29 0.08 -11.00
C VAL A 94 3.51 0.44 -12.27
N GLY A 95 3.79 1.62 -12.85
CA GLY A 95 3.10 2.13 -14.05
C GLY A 95 1.66 2.61 -13.79
N ARG A 96 1.32 2.82 -12.53
CA ARG A 96 0.03 3.28 -12.01
C ARG A 96 0.22 4.20 -10.80
N GLU A 97 1.31 4.96 -10.79
CA GLU A 97 1.70 5.85 -9.70
C GLU A 97 0.65 6.94 -9.43
N GLU A 98 -0.16 7.31 -10.44
CA GLU A 98 -1.27 8.25 -10.32
C GLU A 98 -2.39 7.79 -9.38
N LEU A 99 -2.45 6.48 -9.06
CA LEU A 99 -3.40 5.96 -8.06
C LEU A 99 -3.03 6.40 -6.63
N GLY A 100 -1.79 6.84 -6.41
CA GLY A 100 -1.29 7.31 -5.12
C GLY A 100 -0.63 6.21 -4.28
N LEU A 101 -0.46 6.54 -2.99
CA LEU A 101 0.17 5.70 -1.99
C LEU A 101 -0.87 5.10 -1.05
N PHE A 102 -0.73 3.81 -0.77
CA PHE A 102 -1.71 3.02 -0.03
C PHE A 102 -1.07 2.39 1.22
N PRO A 103 -1.73 2.45 2.38
CA PRO A 103 -1.31 1.69 3.56
C PRO A 103 -1.58 0.20 3.35
N LEU A 104 -0.78 -0.65 3.99
CA LEU A 104 -0.83 -2.11 3.82
C LEU A 104 -2.21 -2.70 4.17
N GLU A 105 -2.85 -2.16 5.21
CA GLU A 105 -4.16 -2.56 5.72
C GLU A 105 -5.27 -2.36 4.68
N SER A 106 -5.03 -1.50 3.71
CA SER A 106 -6.00 -1.14 2.68
C SER A 106 -5.95 -2.05 1.45
N LEU A 107 -5.08 -3.07 1.45
CA LEU A 107 -4.78 -3.94 0.32
C LEU A 107 -4.83 -5.44 0.68
N ALA A 108 -5.33 -6.24 -0.25
CA ALA A 108 -5.35 -7.70 -0.19
C ALA A 108 -4.94 -8.29 -1.56
N ILE A 109 -4.43 -9.52 -1.57
CA ILE A 109 -4.10 -10.28 -2.78
C ILE A 109 -5.21 -11.30 -3.04
N GLU A 110 -5.71 -11.34 -4.28
CA GLU A 110 -6.61 -12.39 -4.77
C GLU A 110 -5.77 -13.57 -5.28
N GLU A 111 -6.02 -14.75 -4.71
CA GLU A 111 -5.56 -16.07 -5.17
C GLU A 111 -6.65 -16.79 -5.95
#